data_AF-A0A0R1GY84-F1
#
_entry.id   AF-A0A0R1GY84-F1
#
_cell.length_a   1.000
_cell.length_b   1.000
_cell.length_c   1.000
_cell.angle_alpha   90.00
_cell.angle_beta   90.00
_cell.angle_gamma   90.00
#
_symmetry.space_group_name_H-M   'P 1'
#
loop_
_entity.id
_entity.type
_entity.pdbx_description
1 polymer ?
#
loop_
_entity_poly.entity_id
_entity_poly.type
_entity_poly.pdbx_seq_one_letter_code
_entity_poly.pdbx_strand_id
1 'polypeptide(L)'
;MKVKKLRWCMLFIAFFGIFGMVLANGSTDVQAKSVKKSLAKIVNEQLSSDTDLGNMTFKWDKSSESFVATLDPDSTLYQQMDQGQVTIWDSLVDTIKDDSKQIKKKGYSKYSAFQILNPSDKSRTFLQVYCGKVHYNVRDDLD
;
A
#
# COMPACT_ATOMS: atom_id res chain seq x y z
N MET A 1 -10.42 28.41 7.28
CA MET A 1 -10.27 27.04 6.74
C MET A 1 -8.88 26.89 6.14
N LYS A 2 -7.99 26.14 6.80
CA LYS A 2 -6.64 25.85 6.26
C LYS A 2 -6.73 24.58 5.41
N VAL A 3 -6.69 24.77 4.10
CA VAL A 3 -6.59 23.67 3.13
C VAL A 3 -5.18 23.09 3.26
N LYS A 4 -5.04 21.91 3.87
CA LYS A 4 -3.78 21.14 3.89
C LYS A 4 -3.55 20.51 2.51
N LYS A 5 -3.32 21.34 1.49
CA LYS A 5 -2.78 20.91 0.19
C LYS A 5 -1.26 20.96 0.27
N LEU A 6 -0.61 19.96 -0.34
CA LEU A 6 0.83 19.83 -0.57
C LEU A 6 1.71 19.50 0.65
N ARG A 7 1.80 18.21 1.00
CA ARG A 7 3.01 17.61 1.60
C ARG A 7 3.50 16.35 0.86
N TRP A 8 3.07 16.16 -0.39
CA TRP A 8 3.37 14.95 -1.17
C TRP A 8 4.56 15.08 -2.14
N CYS A 9 5.22 16.24 -2.21
CA CYS A 9 6.35 16.46 -3.13
C CYS A 9 7.74 16.22 -2.52
N MET A 10 7.87 15.98 -1.21
CA MET A 10 9.20 15.85 -0.57
C MET A 10 9.73 14.42 -0.45
N LEU A 11 9.00 13.40 -0.91
CA LEU A 11 9.40 11.98 -0.80
C LEU A 11 10.07 11.41 -2.08
N PHE A 12 10.44 12.28 -3.04
CA PHE A 12 11.14 11.86 -4.26
C PHE A 12 12.59 11.37 -4.00
N ILE A 13 13.22 11.74 -2.88
CA ILE A 13 14.66 11.52 -2.65
C ILE A 13 14.94 10.15 -2.00
N ALA A 14 14.05 9.66 -1.11
CA ALA A 14 14.27 8.40 -0.39
C ALA A 14 14.22 7.16 -1.32
N PHE A 15 13.53 7.26 -2.46
CA PHE A 15 13.42 6.18 -3.43
C PHE A 15 14.68 5.93 -4.28
N PHE A 16 15.60 6.90 -4.38
CA PHE A 16 16.83 6.76 -5.18
C PHE A 16 17.98 6.08 -4.42
N GLY A 17 18.12 6.33 -3.11
CA GLY A 17 19.27 5.86 -2.33
C GLY A 17 19.37 4.35 -2.12
N ILE A 18 18.24 3.63 -2.05
CA ILE A 18 18.21 2.18 -1.78
C ILE A 18 18.42 1.37 -3.07
N PHE A 19 18.12 1.96 -4.24
CA PHE A 19 18.14 1.26 -5.53
C PHE A 19 19.54 1.05 -6.11
N GLY A 20 20.52 1.88 -5.75
CA GLY A 20 21.90 1.76 -6.26
C GLY A 20 22.69 0.57 -5.70
N MET A 21 22.27 -0.01 -4.58
CA MET A 21 23.07 -1.02 -3.85
C MET A 21 22.70 -2.48 -4.18
N VAL A 22 21.67 -2.73 -5.00
CA VAL A 22 21.13 -4.08 -5.26
C VAL A 22 21.73 -4.75 -6.52
N LEU A 23 22.72 -4.13 -7.18
CA LEU A 23 23.32 -4.68 -8.42
C LEU A 23 24.58 -5.55 -8.21
N ALA A 24 24.99 -5.85 -6.98
CA ALA A 24 26.18 -6.65 -6.72
C ALA A 24 25.85 -7.98 -6.02
N ASN A 25 25.80 -9.05 -6.83
CA ASN A 25 26.06 -10.46 -6.51
C ASN A 25 25.41 -11.11 -5.26
N GLY A 26 24.65 -12.19 -5.51
CA GLY A 26 24.44 -13.28 -4.56
C GLY A 26 22.96 -13.62 -4.31
N SER A 27 22.59 -14.86 -4.62
CA SER A 27 21.38 -15.58 -4.22
C SER A 27 20.03 -14.85 -4.33
N THR A 28 19.23 -15.26 -5.32
CA THR A 28 17.87 -14.76 -5.63
C THR A 28 16.94 -14.69 -4.43
N ASP A 29 17.07 -15.56 -3.42
CA ASP A 29 16.26 -15.55 -2.20
C ASP A 29 16.62 -14.46 -1.18
N VAL A 30 17.91 -14.16 -1.01
CA VAL A 30 18.37 -13.12 -0.08
C VAL A 30 18.02 -11.74 -0.63
N GLN A 31 18.17 -11.56 -1.94
CA GLN A 31 17.75 -10.34 -2.64
C GLN A 31 16.22 -10.17 -2.60
N ALA A 32 15.44 -11.23 -2.83
CA ALA A 32 13.98 -11.14 -2.76
C ALA A 32 13.48 -10.75 -1.36
N LYS A 33 14.07 -11.30 -0.29
CA LYS A 33 13.70 -10.94 1.10
C LYS A 33 14.09 -9.48 1.42
N SER A 34 15.24 -9.03 0.93
CA SER A 34 15.70 -7.64 1.06
C SER A 34 14.76 -6.66 0.34
N VAL A 35 14.40 -6.96 -0.91
CA VAL A 35 13.47 -6.14 -1.72
C VAL A 35 12.10 -6.04 -1.07
N LYS A 36 11.51 -7.17 -0.63
CA LYS A 36 10.19 -7.18 0.05
C LYS A 36 10.17 -6.32 1.31
N LYS A 37 11.22 -6.42 2.15
CA LYS A 37 11.33 -5.64 3.39
C LYS A 37 11.50 -4.16 3.10
N SER A 38 12.31 -3.80 2.11
CA SER A 38 12.52 -2.41 1.70
C SER A 38 11.26 -1.79 1.10
N LEU A 39 10.54 -2.52 0.24
CA LEU A 39 9.27 -2.05 -0.33
C LEU A 39 8.19 -1.88 0.74
N ALA A 40 8.02 -2.86 1.64
CA ALA A 40 7.09 -2.72 2.76
C ALA A 40 7.45 -1.53 3.66
N LYS A 41 8.74 -1.29 3.90
CA LYS A 41 9.19 -0.13 4.70
C LYS A 41 8.82 1.19 4.02
N ILE A 42 9.10 1.34 2.73
CA ILE A 42 8.80 2.59 1.98
C ILE A 42 7.30 2.87 1.99
N VAL A 43 6.49 1.86 1.67
CA VAL A 43 5.02 1.98 1.66
C VAL A 43 4.50 2.32 3.06
N ASN A 44 4.98 1.63 4.10
CA ASN A 44 4.56 1.93 5.48
C ASN A 44 5.06 3.29 5.97
N GLU A 45 6.22 3.78 5.54
CA GLU A 45 6.69 5.13 5.88
C GLU A 45 5.76 6.20 5.28
N GLN A 46 5.29 6.00 4.04
CA GLN A 46 4.31 6.88 3.42
C GLN A 46 2.98 6.91 4.21
N LEU A 47 2.52 5.74 4.66
CA LEU A 47 1.23 5.59 5.37
C LEU A 47 1.29 5.97 6.86
N SER A 48 2.40 5.75 7.54
CA SER A 48 2.58 6.02 8.98
C SER A 48 2.48 7.50 9.37
N SER A 49 2.56 8.40 8.38
CA SER A 49 2.36 9.83 8.59
C SER A 49 0.90 10.24 8.68
N ASP A 50 -0.01 9.31 8.39
CA ASP A 50 -1.44 9.53 8.32
C ASP A 50 -2.15 8.93 9.54
N THR A 51 -2.61 9.81 10.42
CA THR A 51 -3.36 9.41 11.63
C THR A 51 -4.71 8.78 11.30
N ASP A 52 -5.25 9.04 10.12
CA ASP A 52 -6.58 8.59 9.73
C ASP A 52 -6.60 7.09 9.38
N LEU A 53 -5.42 6.47 9.19
CA LEU A 53 -5.25 5.05 8.86
C LEU A 53 -5.04 4.15 10.10
N GLY A 54 -4.91 4.73 11.30
CA GLY A 54 -4.62 3.98 12.53
C GLY A 54 -3.31 3.20 12.44
N ASN A 55 -3.32 1.95 12.94
CA ASN A 55 -2.14 1.08 12.95
C ASN A 55 -1.96 0.22 11.68
N MET A 56 -2.57 0.63 10.57
CA MET A 56 -2.51 -0.11 9.31
C MET A 56 -1.06 -0.25 8.81
N THR A 57 -0.63 -1.49 8.59
CA THR A 57 0.72 -1.80 8.06
C THR A 57 0.64 -2.88 6.99
N PHE A 58 1.34 -2.66 5.87
CA PHE A 58 1.53 -3.66 4.82
C PHE A 58 2.65 -4.63 5.19
N LYS A 59 2.38 -5.92 5.00
CA LYS A 59 3.32 -7.02 5.16
C LYS A 59 3.28 -7.89 3.91
N TRP A 60 4.43 -8.37 3.47
CA TRP A 60 4.48 -9.32 2.35
C TRP A 60 3.92 -10.68 2.78
N ASP A 61 2.84 -11.11 2.15
CA ASP A 61 2.34 -12.47 2.24
C ASP A 61 2.94 -13.33 1.10
N LYS A 62 3.51 -14.48 1.47
CA LYS A 62 4.11 -15.39 0.49
C LYS A 62 3.06 -16.21 -0.26
N SER A 63 1.92 -16.50 0.37
CA SER A 63 0.89 -17.36 -0.21
C SER A 63 0.18 -16.67 -1.38
N SER A 64 -0.27 -15.43 -1.16
CA SER A 64 -0.92 -14.59 -2.17
C SER A 64 0.05 -13.83 -3.08
N GLU A 65 1.36 -13.93 -2.83
CA GLU A 65 2.40 -13.10 -3.46
C GLU A 65 2.03 -11.60 -3.52
N SER A 66 1.53 -11.06 -2.40
CA SER A 66 1.06 -9.68 -2.32
C SER A 66 1.46 -8.99 -1.00
N PHE A 67 1.49 -7.65 -1.02
CA PHE A 67 1.54 -6.86 0.19
C PHE A 67 0.13 -6.78 0.79
N VAL A 68 -0.06 -7.42 1.93
CA VAL A 68 -1.33 -7.51 2.64
C VAL A 68 -1.33 -6.56 3.83
N ALA A 69 -2.39 -5.78 3.95
CA ALA A 69 -2.71 -5.01 5.14
C ALA A 69 -4.13 -5.35 5.62
N THR A 70 -4.39 -5.05 6.88
CA THR A 70 -5.74 -5.08 7.46
C THR A 70 -6.03 -3.69 7.98
N LEU A 71 -7.23 -3.18 7.74
CA LEU A 71 -7.65 -1.90 8.33
C LEU A 71 -7.68 -2.01 9.85
N ASP A 72 -7.41 -0.90 10.51
CA ASP A 72 -7.64 -0.78 11.94
C ASP A 72 -9.13 -0.45 12.17
N PRO A 73 -9.93 -1.28 12.87
CA PRO A 73 -11.34 -1.00 13.15
C PRO A 73 -11.55 0.35 13.84
N ASP A 74 -10.57 0.81 14.61
CA ASP A 74 -10.63 2.05 15.36
C ASP A 74 -10.14 3.27 14.54
N SER A 75 -9.72 3.06 13.29
CA SER A 75 -9.27 4.15 12.40
C SER A 75 -10.43 5.03 11.92
N THR A 76 -10.13 6.33 11.73
CA THR A 76 -11.04 7.29 11.10
C THR A 76 -11.51 6.79 9.73
N LEU A 77 -10.61 6.19 8.94
CA LEU A 77 -10.94 5.63 7.62
C LEU A 77 -12.03 4.57 7.72
N TYR A 78 -11.88 3.59 8.62
CA TYR A 78 -12.84 2.50 8.74
C TYR A 78 -14.20 3.00 9.23
N GLN A 79 -14.22 3.91 10.21
CA GLN A 79 -15.45 4.53 10.71
C GLN A 79 -16.15 5.37 9.64
N GLN A 80 -15.40 6.09 8.80
CA GLN A 80 -15.99 6.86 7.71
C GLN A 80 -16.59 5.96 6.63
N MET A 81 -15.92 4.87 6.26
CA MET A 81 -16.47 3.89 5.33
C MET A 81 -17.81 3.31 5.81
N ASP A 82 -17.90 2.96 7.10
CA ASP A 82 -19.14 2.44 7.70
C ASP A 82 -20.29 3.48 7.66
N GLN A 83 -19.94 4.77 7.68
CA GLN A 83 -20.89 5.89 7.56
C GLN A 83 -21.17 6.31 6.11
N GLY A 84 -20.66 5.57 5.12
CA GLY A 84 -20.79 5.90 3.68
C GLY A 84 -19.91 7.07 3.21
N GLN A 85 -18.98 7.54 4.05
CA GLN A 85 -18.00 8.57 3.70
C GLN A 85 -16.72 7.92 3.19
N VAL A 86 -16.49 7.99 1.88
CA VAL A 86 -15.42 7.21 1.21
C VAL A 86 -14.24 8.05 0.73
N THR A 87 -14.15 9.33 1.12
CA THR A 87 -13.07 10.24 0.68
C THR A 87 -11.67 9.76 1.10
N ILE A 88 -11.50 9.32 2.35
CA ILE A 88 -10.21 8.82 2.85
C ILE A 88 -9.87 7.49 2.18
N TRP A 89 -10.90 6.64 1.96
CA TRP A 89 -10.75 5.39 1.23
C TRP A 89 -10.27 5.61 -0.21
N ASP A 90 -10.86 6.53 -0.97
CA ASP A 90 -10.42 6.85 -2.33
C ASP A 90 -8.98 7.31 -2.38
N SER A 91 -8.60 8.20 -1.45
CA SER A 91 -7.23 8.70 -1.35
C SER A 91 -6.25 7.56 -1.09
N LEU A 92 -6.62 6.60 -0.24
CA LEU A 92 -5.82 5.40 0.02
C LEU A 92 -5.72 4.51 -1.23
N VAL A 93 -6.83 4.29 -1.94
CA VAL A 93 -6.86 3.50 -3.19
C VAL A 93 -5.93 4.11 -4.24
N ASP A 94 -5.99 5.43 -4.44
CA ASP A 94 -5.14 6.12 -5.41
C ASP A 94 -3.65 6.06 -5.04
N THR A 95 -3.34 6.15 -3.74
CA THR A 95 -1.97 5.99 -3.22
C THR A 95 -1.42 4.60 -3.56
N ILE A 96 -2.16 3.56 -3.19
CA ILE A 96 -1.76 2.17 -3.43
C ILE A 96 -1.66 1.88 -4.93
N LYS A 97 -2.56 2.46 -5.74
CA LYS A 97 -2.51 2.36 -7.20
C LYS A 97 -1.24 2.97 -7.76
N ASP A 98 -0.82 4.13 -7.27
CA ASP A 98 0.41 4.76 -7.73
C ASP A 98 1.66 3.98 -7.30
N ASP A 99 1.74 3.55 -6.04
CA ASP A 99 2.86 2.73 -5.54
C ASP A 99 2.99 1.42 -6.33
N SER A 100 1.87 0.72 -6.54
CA SER A 100 1.80 -0.48 -7.39
C SER A 100 2.31 -0.22 -8.82
N LYS A 101 1.88 0.89 -9.43
CA LYS A 101 2.32 1.30 -10.78
C LYS A 101 3.81 1.61 -10.81
N GLN A 102 4.34 2.30 -9.80
CA GLN A 102 5.75 2.64 -9.70
C GLN A 102 6.63 1.41 -9.52
N ILE A 103 6.25 0.48 -8.64
CA ILE A 103 6.96 -0.79 -8.45
C ILE A 103 7.04 -1.57 -9.77
N LYS A 104 5.92 -1.64 -10.52
CA LYS A 104 5.90 -2.24 -11.85
C LYS A 104 6.86 -1.54 -12.81
N LYS A 105 6.79 -0.20 -12.91
CA LYS A 105 7.65 0.59 -13.81
C LYS A 105 9.15 0.39 -13.54
N LYS A 106 9.52 0.07 -12.30
CA LYS A 106 10.90 -0.22 -11.88
C LYS A 106 11.36 -1.66 -12.17
N GLY A 107 10.54 -2.48 -12.83
CA GLY A 107 10.88 -3.86 -13.18
C GLY A 107 10.51 -4.90 -12.12
N TYR A 108 9.86 -4.49 -11.02
CA TYR A 108 9.48 -5.35 -9.90
C TYR A 108 8.00 -5.77 -9.97
N SER A 109 7.48 -6.05 -11.17
CA SER A 109 6.05 -6.35 -11.39
C SER A 109 5.51 -7.45 -10.47
N LYS A 110 6.32 -8.47 -10.14
CA LYS A 110 5.99 -9.54 -9.20
C LYS A 110 5.67 -9.04 -7.77
N TYR A 111 6.21 -7.89 -7.38
CA TYR A 111 6.00 -7.28 -6.06
C TYR A 111 5.01 -6.11 -6.09
N SER A 112 4.27 -5.92 -7.19
CA SER A 112 3.33 -4.80 -7.34
C SER A 112 1.90 -5.11 -6.88
N ALA A 113 1.66 -6.29 -6.30
CA ALA A 113 0.35 -6.69 -5.80
C ALA A 113 0.13 -6.17 -4.37
N PHE A 114 -1.01 -5.52 -4.13
CA PHE A 114 -1.45 -5.04 -2.82
C PHE A 114 -2.86 -5.53 -2.54
N GLN A 115 -3.11 -5.89 -1.28
CA GLN A 115 -4.40 -6.32 -0.78
C GLN A 115 -4.69 -5.66 0.57
N ILE A 116 -5.91 -5.13 0.72
CA ILE A 116 -6.46 -4.74 2.02
C ILE A 116 -7.53 -5.75 2.36
N LEU A 117 -7.42 -6.40 3.51
CA LEU A 117 -8.41 -7.35 4.01
C LEU A 117 -9.41 -6.66 4.94
N ASN A 118 -10.63 -7.19 4.97
CA ASN A 118 -11.63 -6.79 5.94
C ASN A 118 -11.12 -7.10 7.36
N PRO A 119 -11.20 -6.14 8.31
CA PRO A 119 -10.72 -6.34 9.66
C PRO A 119 -11.51 -7.37 10.48
N SER A 120 -12.81 -7.47 10.27
CA SER A 120 -13.72 -8.41 10.95
C SER A 120 -13.66 -9.81 10.33
N ASP A 121 -13.43 -9.92 9.02
CA ASP A 121 -13.32 -11.18 8.30
C ASP A 121 -12.15 -11.15 7.30
N LYS A 122 -10.98 -11.62 7.74
CA LYS A 122 -9.75 -11.61 6.92
C LYS A 122 -9.81 -12.52 5.69
N SER A 123 -10.86 -13.35 5.54
CA SER A 123 -11.09 -14.10 4.30
C SER A 123 -11.66 -13.23 3.18
N ARG A 124 -12.19 -12.04 3.53
CA ARG A 124 -12.72 -11.07 2.59
C ARG A 124 -11.70 -9.98 2.30
N THR A 125 -11.58 -9.64 1.04
CA THR A 125 -10.78 -8.52 0.56
C THR A 125 -11.66 -7.27 0.51
N PHE A 126 -11.10 -6.12 0.83
CA PHE A 126 -11.69 -4.80 0.62
C PHE A 126 -11.06 -4.07 -0.57
N LEU A 127 -9.78 -4.31 -0.84
CA LEU A 127 -9.10 -3.74 -2.00
C LEU A 127 -8.12 -4.75 -2.56
N GLN A 128 -8.10 -4.89 -3.88
CA GLN A 128 -7.04 -5.59 -4.59
C GLN A 128 -6.50 -4.71 -5.72
N VAL A 129 -5.20 -4.45 -5.69
CA VAL A 129 -4.50 -3.67 -6.71
C VAL A 129 -3.31 -4.47 -7.24
N TYR A 130 -3.13 -4.48 -8.56
CA TYR A 130 -1.97 -5.10 -9.19
C TYR A 130 -1.50 -4.27 -10.38
N CYS A 131 -0.19 -4.05 -10.48
CA CYS A 131 0.41 -3.33 -11.60
C CYS A 131 -0.20 -1.94 -11.88
N GLY A 132 -0.70 -1.26 -10.85
CA GLY A 132 -1.39 0.03 -10.94
C GLY A 132 -2.84 -0.02 -11.41
N LYS A 133 -3.48 -1.19 -11.36
CA LYS A 133 -4.90 -1.39 -11.69
C LYS A 133 -5.64 -1.91 -10.47
N VAL A 134 -6.82 -1.35 -10.22
CA VAL A 134 -7.76 -1.85 -9.23
C VAL A 134 -8.47 -3.06 -9.84
N HIS A 135 -8.40 -4.20 -9.15
CA HIS A 135 -9.06 -5.46 -9.53
C HIS A 135 -10.34 -5.70 -8.72
N TYR A 136 -10.36 -5.23 -7.49
CA TYR A 136 -11.53 -5.26 -6.62
C TYR A 136 -11.48 -4.08 -5.66
N ASN A 137 -12.62 -3.47 -5.38
CA ASN A 137 -12.78 -2.37 -4.45
C ASN A 137 -14.15 -2.47 -3.78
N VAL A 138 -14.18 -2.64 -2.46
CA VAL A 138 -15.42 -2.77 -1.68
C VAL A 138 -16.34 -1.56 -1.82
N ARG A 139 -15.79 -0.38 -2.15
CA ARG A 139 -16.60 0.80 -2.48
C ARG A 139 -17.59 0.52 -3.60
N ASP A 140 -17.19 -0.25 -4.62
CA ASP A 140 -18.02 -0.54 -5.78
C ASP A 140 -19.23 -1.43 -5.41
N ASP A 141 -19.21 -2.06 -4.23
CA ASP A 141 -20.30 -2.86 -3.66
C ASP A 141 -21.18 -2.08 -2.67
N LEU A 142 -20.81 -0.83 -2.32
CA LEU A 142 -21.54 0.04 -1.39
C LEU A 142 -22.49 1.03 -2.08
N ASP A 143 -22.39 1.17 -3.41
CA ASP A 143 -23.27 1.97 -4.28
C ASP A 143 -24.50 1.16 -4.74
#